data_AF-A0A7G9YW51-F1
#
_entry.id   AF-A0A7G9YW51-F1
#
_cell.length_a   1.000
_cell.length_b   1.000
_cell.length_c   1.000
_cell.angle_alpha   90.00
_cell.angle_beta   90.00
_cell.angle_gamma   90.00
#
_symmetry.space_group_name_H-M   'P 1'
#
loop_
_entity.id
_entity.type
_entity.pdbx_description
1 polymer ?
#
loop_
_entity_poly.entity_id
_entity_poly.type
_entity_poly.pdbx_seq_one_letter_code
_entity_poly.pdbx_strand_id
1 'polypeptide(L)'
;MGEEKEKKDLDTLLQELRAIHENFKRIPADEIEVADWVRWKCRYGCRGYAKHLTCPPYTPTPEETRKLIKGYKKAIIVRFEDVQPNPDVPSYHIHHFLWDAIKKISDTMFELERCAYLAGYYKAFAMTALPCSYCEPCIPEKGKVLDKEPKRFCAHQDRARPSMEACGIDVFATVRKVGYEAEVFASPYQKLTFYGLLLVD
;
A
#
# COMPACT_ATOMS: atom_id res chain seq x y z
N MET A 1 8.68 28.09 18.85
CA MET A 1 9.18 26.89 19.57
C MET A 1 8.03 25.90 19.58
N GLY A 2 8.09 24.84 18.77
CA GLY A 2 7.04 23.82 18.75
C GLY A 2 7.10 22.97 20.01
N GLU A 3 5.95 22.68 20.61
CA GLU A 3 5.85 21.74 21.72
C GLU A 3 6.33 20.36 21.25
N GLU A 4 7.35 19.82 21.92
CA GLU A 4 7.85 18.48 21.65
C GLU A 4 6.80 17.48 22.14
N LYS A 5 6.08 16.84 21.19
CA LYS A 5 5.09 15.82 21.52
C LYS A 5 5.82 14.55 21.97
N GLU A 6 5.59 14.16 23.23
CA GLU A 6 6.02 12.88 23.75
C GLU A 6 5.41 11.74 22.92
N LYS A 7 6.23 10.72 22.63
CA LYS A 7 5.78 9.56 21.86
C LYS A 7 4.71 8.80 22.64
N LYS A 8 3.54 8.62 22.03
CA LYS A 8 2.44 7.85 22.62
C LYS A 8 2.80 6.37 22.69
N ASP A 9 2.34 5.70 23.73
CA ASP A 9 2.45 4.25 23.81
C ASP A 9 1.67 3.58 22.67
N LEU A 10 1.94 2.29 22.45
CA LEU A 10 1.38 1.58 21.31
C LEU A 10 -0.14 1.44 21.42
N ASP A 11 -0.68 1.20 22.61
CA ASP A 11 -2.12 0.96 22.76
C ASP A 11 -2.91 2.24 22.50
N THR A 12 -2.41 3.39 22.94
CA THR A 12 -2.97 4.70 22.58
C THR A 12 -2.92 4.93 21.07
N LEU A 13 -1.79 4.65 20.40
CA LEU A 13 -1.72 4.74 18.94
C LEU A 13 -2.79 3.85 18.28
N LEU A 14 -2.93 2.60 18.70
CA LEU A 14 -3.90 1.69 18.10
C LEU A 14 -5.34 2.18 18.31
N GLN A 15 -5.66 2.85 19.41
CA GLN A 15 -6.98 3.46 19.60
C GLN A 15 -7.22 4.60 18.59
N GLU A 16 -6.22 5.46 18.36
CA GLU A 16 -6.32 6.55 17.39
C GLU A 16 -6.44 6.05 15.95
N LEU A 17 -5.67 5.01 15.60
CA LEU A 17 -5.79 4.36 14.29
C LEU A 17 -7.18 3.75 14.07
N ARG A 18 -7.82 3.19 15.12
CA ARG A 18 -9.20 2.65 15.03
C ARG A 18 -10.25 3.71 14.72
N ALA A 19 -10.02 4.97 15.10
CA ALA A 19 -10.91 6.07 14.74
C ALA A 19 -10.85 6.41 13.23
N ILE A 20 -9.77 6.03 12.55
CA ILE A 20 -9.58 6.20 11.10
C ILE A 20 -10.04 4.94 10.35
N HIS A 21 -9.63 3.77 10.82
CA HIS A 21 -9.98 2.48 10.22
C HIS A 21 -9.94 1.37 11.26
N GLU A 22 -11.04 0.64 11.43
CA GLU A 22 -11.20 -0.32 12.52
C GLU A 22 -10.51 -1.68 12.30
N ASN A 23 -10.41 -2.13 11.04
CA ASN A 23 -10.01 -3.50 10.73
C ASN A 23 -8.52 -3.58 10.40
N PHE A 24 -7.72 -3.83 11.44
CA PHE A 24 -6.28 -4.07 11.29
C PHE A 24 -5.75 -5.05 12.34
N LYS A 25 -4.59 -5.64 12.06
CA LYS A 25 -3.86 -6.52 12.98
C LYS A 25 -2.38 -6.17 13.02
N ARG A 26 -1.77 -6.34 14.18
CA ARG A 26 -0.32 -6.18 14.36
C ARG A 26 0.43 -7.37 13.78
N ILE A 27 1.61 -7.12 13.25
CA ILE A 27 2.56 -8.14 12.83
C ILE A 27 3.99 -7.68 13.21
N PRO A 28 4.85 -8.56 13.73
CA PRO A 28 6.28 -8.30 13.78
C PRO A 28 6.82 -7.97 12.37
N ALA A 29 7.67 -6.97 12.23
CA ALA A 29 8.12 -6.55 10.90
C ALA A 29 8.94 -7.64 10.18
N ASP A 30 9.68 -8.46 10.92
CA ASP A 30 10.45 -9.60 10.42
C ASP A 30 9.60 -10.78 9.92
N GLU A 31 8.30 -10.80 10.23
CA GLU A 31 7.34 -11.77 9.71
C GLU A 31 6.76 -11.35 8.34
N ILE A 32 7.09 -10.17 7.81
CA ILE A 32 6.62 -9.72 6.48
C ILE A 32 7.36 -10.50 5.38
N GLU A 33 6.60 -11.18 4.53
CA GLU A 33 7.15 -12.01 3.46
C GLU A 33 7.39 -11.19 2.21
N VAL A 34 8.65 -11.04 1.82
CA VAL A 34 9.04 -10.49 0.52
C VAL A 34 9.48 -11.66 -0.37
N ALA A 35 9.08 -11.65 -1.64
CA ALA A 35 9.43 -12.72 -2.58
C ALA A 35 9.65 -12.21 -4.01
N ASP A 36 10.71 -12.70 -4.65
CA ASP A 36 11.14 -12.20 -5.96
C ASP A 36 10.13 -12.52 -7.06
N TRP A 37 9.40 -13.65 -6.92
CA TRP A 37 8.35 -14.05 -7.86
C TRP A 37 7.22 -13.01 -7.97
N VAL A 38 6.97 -12.22 -6.92
CA VAL A 38 5.95 -11.16 -6.94
C VAL A 38 6.30 -10.13 -8.01
N ARG A 39 7.58 -9.76 -8.12
CA ARG A 39 8.07 -8.85 -9.16
C ARG A 39 7.91 -9.45 -10.56
N TRP A 40 8.09 -10.75 -10.72
CA TRP A 40 7.83 -11.45 -11.99
C TRP A 40 6.35 -11.36 -12.38
N LYS A 41 5.43 -11.59 -11.44
CA LYS A 41 3.99 -11.45 -11.69
C LYS A 41 3.62 -10.00 -12.05
N CYS A 42 4.19 -9.00 -11.40
CA CYS A 42 4.00 -7.61 -11.81
C CYS A 42 4.50 -7.37 -13.24
N ARG A 43 5.71 -7.81 -13.59
CA ARG A 43 6.34 -7.53 -14.89
C ARG A 43 5.67 -8.22 -16.07
N TYR A 44 5.22 -9.45 -15.88
CA TYR A 44 4.74 -10.28 -16.99
C TYR A 44 3.25 -10.64 -16.89
N GLY A 45 2.62 -10.46 -15.74
CA GLY A 45 1.21 -10.78 -15.51
C GLY A 45 0.28 -9.58 -15.33
N CYS A 46 0.80 -8.36 -15.15
CA CYS A 46 0.00 -7.17 -14.91
C CYS A 46 -0.05 -6.24 -16.14
N ARG A 47 -1.26 -5.95 -16.64
CA ARG A 47 -1.48 -4.96 -17.72
C ARG A 47 -1.17 -3.51 -17.28
N GLY A 48 -1.06 -3.29 -15.96
CA GLY A 48 -0.71 -2.02 -15.33
C GLY A 48 0.79 -1.80 -15.12
N TYR A 49 1.65 -2.74 -15.51
CA TYR A 49 3.10 -2.65 -15.29
C TYR A 49 3.68 -1.36 -15.91
N ALA A 50 4.54 -0.67 -15.15
CA ALA A 50 5.21 0.58 -15.56
C ALA A 50 4.28 1.75 -15.92
N LYS A 51 2.96 1.68 -15.65
CA LYS A 51 2.01 2.76 -15.94
C LYS A 51 1.93 3.82 -14.84
N HIS A 52 2.18 3.44 -13.58
CA HIS A 52 2.06 4.32 -12.42
C HIS A 52 3.39 4.45 -11.68
N LEU A 53 3.67 5.63 -11.11
CA LEU A 53 4.86 5.87 -10.28
C LEU A 53 4.88 5.05 -8.98
N THR A 54 3.74 4.48 -8.60
CA THR A 54 3.59 3.56 -7.46
C THR A 54 3.68 2.09 -7.89
N CYS A 55 4.17 1.83 -9.12
CA CYS A 55 4.42 0.49 -9.64
C CYS A 55 5.87 0.34 -10.12
N PRO A 56 6.37 -0.90 -10.22
CA PRO A 56 7.62 -1.19 -10.89
C PRO A 56 7.68 -0.57 -12.30
N PRO A 57 8.83 -0.04 -12.75
CA PRO A 57 10.14 -0.06 -12.08
C PRO A 57 10.38 1.10 -11.10
N TYR A 58 9.38 1.93 -10.80
CA TYR A 58 9.53 3.15 -9.99
C TYR A 58 9.39 2.92 -8.48
N THR A 59 9.20 1.66 -8.06
CA THR A 59 9.06 1.25 -6.66
C THR A 59 10.23 0.38 -6.22
N PRO A 60 10.51 0.32 -4.89
CA PRO A 60 11.58 -0.51 -4.35
C PRO A 60 11.55 -1.94 -4.90
N THR A 61 12.71 -2.43 -5.31
CA THR A 61 12.94 -3.83 -5.65
C THR A 61 12.72 -4.73 -4.42
N PRO A 62 12.49 -6.04 -4.60
CA PRO A 62 12.41 -6.97 -3.48
C PRO A 62 13.60 -6.87 -2.51
N GLU A 63 14.82 -6.67 -3.03
CA GLU A 63 16.01 -6.48 -2.20
C GLU A 63 15.95 -5.20 -1.36
N GLU A 64 15.59 -4.06 -1.97
CA GLU A 64 15.42 -2.79 -1.26
C GLU A 64 14.29 -2.87 -0.23
N THR A 65 13.20 -3.56 -0.54
CA THR A 65 12.08 -3.78 0.39
C THR A 65 12.52 -4.61 1.61
N ARG A 66 13.33 -5.66 1.43
CA ARG A 66 13.90 -6.41 2.56
C ARG A 66 14.79 -5.53 3.44
N LYS A 67 15.60 -4.65 2.84
CA LYS A 67 16.44 -3.70 3.57
C LYS A 67 15.60 -2.69 4.36
N LEU A 68 14.53 -2.17 3.75
CA LEU A 68 13.57 -1.29 4.40
C LEU A 68 12.95 -1.95 5.63
N ILE A 69 12.38 -3.16 5.48
CA ILE A 69 11.68 -3.88 6.55
C ILE A 69 12.60 -4.16 7.74
N LYS A 70 13.88 -4.50 7.52
CA LYS A 70 14.88 -4.69 8.59
C LYS A 70 15.08 -3.46 9.47
N GLY A 71 14.72 -2.27 8.99
CA GLY A 71 14.76 -1.02 9.75
C GLY A 71 13.60 -0.85 10.75
N TYR A 72 12.64 -1.78 10.78
CA TYR A 72 11.45 -1.71 11.62
C TYR A 72 11.34 -2.95 12.52
N LYS A 73 10.70 -2.79 13.68
CA LYS A 73 10.34 -3.88 14.58
C LYS A 73 8.86 -4.24 14.49
N LYS A 74 8.00 -3.26 14.21
CA LYS A 74 6.55 -3.42 14.22
C LYS A 74 5.93 -2.99 12.91
N ALA A 75 4.85 -3.65 12.57
CA ALA A 75 3.97 -3.23 11.49
C ALA A 75 2.51 -3.56 11.79
N ILE A 76 1.63 -2.96 11.01
CA ILE A 76 0.18 -3.13 11.09
C ILE A 76 -0.33 -3.49 9.69
N ILE A 77 -1.02 -4.63 9.59
CA ILE A 77 -1.76 -5.05 8.40
C ILE A 77 -3.15 -4.46 8.49
N VAL A 78 -3.52 -3.66 7.50
CA VAL A 78 -4.82 -2.95 7.42
C VAL A 78 -5.68 -3.66 6.39
N ARG A 79 -6.86 -4.15 6.78
CA ARG A 79 -7.76 -4.92 5.91
C ARG A 79 -8.91 -4.07 5.44
N PHE A 80 -9.17 -4.07 4.13
CA PHE A 80 -10.29 -3.40 3.49
C PHE A 80 -11.22 -4.46 2.90
N GLU A 81 -12.45 -4.55 3.40
CA GLU A 81 -13.48 -5.50 2.97
C GLU A 81 -14.60 -4.81 2.21
N ASP A 82 -15.45 -5.62 1.56
CA ASP A 82 -16.66 -5.18 0.85
C ASP A 82 -16.39 -4.03 -0.13
N VAL A 83 -15.23 -4.08 -0.79
CA VAL A 83 -14.83 -3.08 -1.78
C VAL A 83 -15.76 -3.16 -2.99
N GLN A 84 -16.52 -2.09 -3.20
CA GLN A 84 -17.47 -1.97 -4.30
C GLN A 84 -16.77 -1.42 -5.55
N PRO A 85 -16.79 -2.16 -6.67
CA PRO A 85 -16.28 -1.64 -7.92
C PRO A 85 -17.28 -0.69 -8.58
N ASN A 86 -16.81 0.07 -9.57
CA ASN A 86 -17.67 0.82 -10.47
C ASN A 86 -18.29 -0.14 -11.52
N PRO A 87 -19.61 -0.40 -11.48
CA PRO A 87 -20.25 -1.35 -12.38
C PRO A 87 -20.28 -0.90 -13.85
N ASP A 88 -20.08 0.40 -14.11
CA ASP A 88 -20.07 0.97 -15.46
C ASP A 88 -18.74 0.72 -16.20
N VAL A 89 -17.73 0.23 -15.48
CA VAL A 89 -16.41 -0.09 -16.04
C VAL A 89 -16.28 -1.61 -16.22
N PRO A 90 -15.82 -2.10 -17.38
CA PRO A 90 -15.58 -3.54 -17.54
C PRO A 90 -14.49 -4.06 -16.59
N SER A 91 -14.73 -5.20 -15.96
CA SER A 91 -13.84 -5.79 -14.94
C SER A 91 -12.42 -6.12 -15.42
N TYR A 92 -12.21 -6.29 -16.73
CA TYR A 92 -10.87 -6.48 -17.30
C TYR A 92 -10.02 -5.19 -17.32
N HIS A 93 -10.63 -4.02 -17.09
CA HIS A 93 -9.99 -2.76 -16.78
C HIS A 93 -9.92 -2.54 -15.25
N ILE A 94 -9.29 -3.50 -14.55
CA ILE A 94 -9.33 -3.62 -13.08
C ILE A 94 -9.00 -2.33 -12.31
N HIS A 95 -8.10 -1.49 -12.84
CA HIS A 95 -7.70 -0.23 -12.19
C HIS A 95 -8.83 0.80 -12.19
N HIS A 96 -9.48 1.01 -13.33
CA HIS A 96 -10.66 1.88 -13.46
C HIS A 96 -11.90 1.27 -12.81
N PHE A 97 -12.04 -0.06 -12.88
CA PHE A 97 -13.10 -0.80 -12.21
C PHE A 97 -13.07 -0.61 -10.68
N LEU A 98 -11.89 -0.39 -10.11
CA LEU A 98 -11.69 -0.18 -8.67
C LEU A 98 -11.23 1.23 -8.32
N TRP A 99 -11.37 2.21 -9.22
CA TRP A 99 -10.74 3.53 -9.10
C TRP A 99 -10.99 4.21 -7.75
N ASP A 100 -12.27 4.37 -7.40
CA ASP A 100 -12.67 5.06 -6.16
C ASP A 100 -12.26 4.28 -4.91
N ALA A 101 -12.30 2.95 -4.99
CA ALA A 101 -11.85 2.09 -3.90
C ALA A 101 -10.35 2.19 -3.66
N ILE A 102 -9.55 2.14 -4.72
CA ILE A 102 -8.09 2.32 -4.66
C ILE A 102 -7.75 3.69 -4.08
N LYS A 103 -8.45 4.73 -4.52
CA LYS A 103 -8.27 6.08 -3.99
C LYS A 103 -8.60 6.13 -2.50
N LYS A 104 -9.71 5.54 -2.07
CA LYS A 104 -10.11 5.45 -0.66
C LYS A 104 -9.06 4.70 0.17
N ILE A 105 -8.58 3.55 -0.30
CA ILE A 105 -7.51 2.79 0.35
C ILE A 105 -6.26 3.65 0.50
N SER A 106 -5.86 4.35 -0.56
CA SER A 106 -4.66 5.20 -0.55
C SER A 106 -4.80 6.36 0.44
N ASP A 107 -5.95 7.04 0.44
CA ASP A 107 -6.24 8.13 1.38
C ASP A 107 -6.27 7.64 2.83
N THR A 108 -6.92 6.50 3.12
CA THR A 108 -6.93 5.89 4.46
C THR A 108 -5.52 5.53 4.92
N MET A 109 -4.73 4.87 4.08
CA MET A 109 -3.36 4.47 4.44
C MET A 109 -2.46 5.69 4.71
N PHE A 110 -2.62 6.77 3.95
CA PHE A 110 -1.92 8.03 4.18
C PHE A 110 -2.31 8.67 5.52
N GLU A 111 -3.60 8.70 5.87
CA GLU A 111 -4.05 9.22 7.17
C GLU A 111 -3.57 8.37 8.34
N LEU A 112 -3.54 7.04 8.21
CA LEU A 112 -2.96 6.15 9.22
C LEU A 112 -1.45 6.42 9.41
N GLU A 113 -0.70 6.62 8.33
CA GLU A 113 0.72 7.00 8.38
C GLU A 113 0.91 8.34 9.12
N ARG A 114 0.12 9.35 8.77
CA ARG A 114 0.17 10.67 9.42
C ARG A 114 -0.17 10.59 10.90
N CYS A 115 -1.20 9.82 11.26
CA CYS A 115 -1.59 9.60 12.64
C CYS A 115 -0.44 8.99 13.45
N ALA A 116 0.19 7.93 12.93
CA ALA A 116 1.34 7.30 13.58
C ALA A 116 2.52 8.27 13.73
N TYR A 117 2.86 9.01 12.66
CA TYR A 117 3.93 10.00 12.69
C TYR A 117 3.68 11.09 13.74
N LEU A 118 2.47 11.66 13.77
CA LEU A 118 2.08 12.71 14.73
C LEU A 118 1.92 12.22 16.17
N ALA A 119 1.86 10.90 16.38
CA ALA A 119 1.90 10.24 17.68
C ALA A 119 3.34 9.96 18.17
N GLY A 120 4.37 10.38 17.43
CA GLY A 120 5.78 10.23 17.79
C GLY A 120 6.46 8.96 17.25
N TYR A 121 5.79 8.21 16.37
CA TYR A 121 6.41 7.10 15.61
C TYR A 121 7.06 7.68 14.36
N TYR A 122 8.19 8.35 14.54
CA TYR A 122 8.88 9.08 13.49
C TYR A 122 9.27 8.20 12.29
N LYS A 123 9.41 6.88 12.49
CA LYS A 123 9.47 5.90 11.41
C LYS A 123 8.07 5.37 11.15
N ALA A 124 7.29 6.11 10.38
CA ALA A 124 6.01 5.66 9.85
C ALA A 124 6.07 5.61 8.33
N PHE A 125 5.69 4.48 7.73
CA PHE A 125 5.63 4.34 6.28
C PHE A 125 4.54 3.38 5.86
N ALA A 126 3.59 3.87 5.07
CA ALA A 126 2.48 3.11 4.53
C ALA A 126 2.78 2.57 3.13
N MET A 127 2.29 1.36 2.87
CA MET A 127 2.12 0.77 1.55
C MET A 127 0.64 0.43 1.35
N THR A 128 0.13 0.66 0.14
CA THR A 128 -1.29 0.50 -0.20
C THR A 128 -1.56 -0.85 -0.88
N ALA A 129 -2.73 -0.97 -1.51
CA ALA A 129 -3.04 -2.02 -2.48
C ALA A 129 -3.31 -1.38 -3.85
N LEU A 130 -2.88 -2.06 -4.93
CA LEU A 130 -3.08 -1.67 -6.33
C LEU A 130 -2.38 -0.36 -6.76
N PRO A 131 -2.28 -0.09 -8.09
CA PRO A 131 -1.69 1.14 -8.60
C PRO A 131 -2.49 2.38 -8.18
N CYS A 132 -1.82 3.49 -7.86
CA CYS A 132 -2.45 4.73 -7.40
C CYS A 132 -3.53 5.28 -8.35
N SER A 133 -4.63 5.81 -7.78
CA SER A 133 -5.77 6.39 -8.51
C SER A 133 -5.97 7.89 -8.24
N TYR A 134 -4.88 8.64 -7.95
CA TYR A 134 -4.98 10.08 -7.72
C TYR A 134 -5.06 10.93 -8.99
N CYS A 135 -4.61 10.39 -10.13
CA CYS A 135 -4.55 11.13 -11.38
C CYS A 135 -4.75 10.20 -12.57
N GLU A 136 -5.40 10.70 -13.62
CA GLU A 136 -5.53 10.01 -14.90
C GLU A 136 -5.16 10.97 -16.05
N PRO A 137 -4.18 10.62 -16.91
CA PRO A 137 -3.22 9.53 -16.79
C PRO A 137 -2.06 9.88 -15.84
N CYS A 138 -1.39 8.86 -15.28
CA CYS A 138 -0.15 9.03 -14.53
C CYS A 138 1.02 9.41 -15.47
N ILE A 139 2.11 9.95 -14.90
CA ILE A 139 3.26 10.45 -15.67
C ILE A 139 3.89 9.39 -16.61
N PRO A 140 4.11 8.13 -16.19
CA PRO A 140 4.67 7.12 -17.09
C PRO A 140 3.80 6.83 -18.31
N GLU A 141 2.48 6.96 -18.21
CA GLU A 141 1.57 6.77 -19.35
C GLU A 141 1.59 7.91 -20.36
N LYS A 142 2.16 9.06 -20.01
CA LYS A 142 2.27 10.21 -20.92
C LYS A 142 3.42 10.08 -21.94
N GLY A 143 4.05 8.91 -22.05
CA GLY A 143 5.06 8.60 -23.08
C GLY A 143 6.38 9.34 -22.94
N LYS A 144 6.70 9.88 -21.75
CA LYS A 144 7.97 10.57 -21.51
C LYS A 144 9.05 9.56 -21.15
N VAL A 145 10.27 9.77 -21.65
CA VAL A 145 11.46 9.12 -21.09
C VAL A 145 11.61 9.61 -19.65
N LEU A 146 11.47 8.70 -18.70
CA LEU A 146 11.63 9.00 -17.28
C LEU A 146 13.05 8.67 -16.87
N ASP A 147 13.65 9.55 -16.07
CA ASP A 147 14.90 9.24 -15.38
C ASP A 147 14.62 8.37 -14.14
N LYS A 148 15.61 8.26 -13.25
CA LYS A 148 15.54 7.42 -12.05
C LYS A 148 14.62 7.99 -10.96
N GLU A 149 14.34 9.29 -10.97
CA GLU A 149 13.61 9.98 -9.91
C GLU A 149 12.33 10.69 -10.41
N PRO A 150 11.44 10.02 -11.17
CA PRO A 150 10.28 10.67 -11.79
C PRO A 150 9.22 11.10 -10.76
N LYS A 151 9.28 10.56 -9.53
CA LYS A 151 8.40 10.95 -8.43
C LYS A 151 8.49 12.44 -8.09
N ARG A 152 9.62 13.11 -8.41
CA ARG A 152 9.77 14.56 -8.23
C ARG A 152 8.80 15.43 -9.05
N PHE A 153 8.10 14.82 -10.02
CA PHE A 153 7.11 15.51 -10.85
C PHE A 153 5.66 15.10 -10.54
N CYS A 154 5.45 14.15 -9.63
CA CYS A 154 4.10 13.74 -9.23
C CYS A 154 3.36 14.94 -8.61
N ALA A 155 2.09 15.17 -8.93
CA ALA A 155 1.29 16.22 -8.29
C ALA A 155 0.84 15.85 -6.85
N HIS A 156 1.12 14.62 -6.42
CA HIS A 156 0.68 14.04 -5.14
C HIS A 156 1.88 13.43 -4.39
N GLN A 157 3.02 14.14 -4.38
CA GLN A 157 4.29 13.63 -3.86
C GLN A 157 4.22 13.24 -2.39
N ASP A 158 3.46 14.02 -1.63
CA ASP A 158 3.23 13.91 -0.20
C ASP A 158 2.48 12.63 0.18
N ARG A 159 1.49 12.23 -0.63
CA ARG A 159 0.58 11.11 -0.30
C ARG A 159 0.71 9.86 -1.18
N ALA A 160 1.30 9.95 -2.37
CA ALA A 160 1.48 8.77 -3.22
C ALA A 160 2.45 7.77 -2.56
N ARG A 161 1.94 6.56 -2.26
CA ARG A 161 2.68 5.42 -1.70
C ARG A 161 2.62 4.22 -2.65
N PRO A 162 3.66 3.38 -2.70
CA PRO A 162 3.62 2.13 -3.46
C PRO A 162 2.66 1.14 -2.82
N SER A 163 2.15 0.20 -3.61
CA SER A 163 1.42 -0.94 -3.05
C SER A 163 2.36 -2.02 -2.50
N MET A 164 1.84 -2.89 -1.64
CA MET A 164 2.62 -4.01 -1.08
C MET A 164 3.21 -4.90 -2.19
N GLU A 165 2.40 -5.29 -3.17
CA GLU A 165 2.82 -6.13 -4.28
C GLU A 165 3.81 -5.41 -5.23
N ALA A 166 3.68 -4.09 -5.38
CA ALA A 166 4.65 -3.29 -6.14
C ALA A 166 6.04 -3.30 -5.49
N CYS A 167 6.10 -3.43 -4.17
CA CYS A 167 7.33 -3.58 -3.39
C CYS A 167 7.84 -5.03 -3.32
N GLY A 168 7.16 -6.00 -3.95
CA GLY A 168 7.57 -7.41 -3.92
C GLY A 168 7.15 -8.16 -2.64
N ILE A 169 6.23 -7.60 -1.85
CA ILE A 169 5.66 -8.29 -0.69
C ILE A 169 4.67 -9.36 -1.18
N ASP A 170 4.85 -10.58 -0.71
CA ASP A 170 3.87 -11.64 -0.83
C ASP A 170 2.74 -11.36 0.17
N VAL A 171 1.72 -10.64 -0.32
CA VAL A 171 0.56 -10.23 0.47
C VAL A 171 -0.13 -11.45 1.06
N PHE A 172 -0.27 -12.55 0.29
CA PHE A 172 -0.98 -13.74 0.73
C PHE A 172 -0.25 -14.41 1.90
N ALA A 173 1.04 -14.66 1.75
CA ALA A 173 1.83 -15.27 2.81
C ALA A 173 1.88 -14.38 4.05
N THR A 174 2.04 -13.07 3.87
CA THR A 174 2.11 -12.10 4.98
C THR A 174 0.80 -12.04 5.79
N VAL A 175 -0.35 -11.87 5.14
CA VAL A 175 -1.62 -11.66 5.87
C VAL A 175 -2.14 -12.92 6.53
N ARG A 176 -1.78 -14.11 6.01
CA ARG A 176 -2.10 -15.39 6.64
C ARG A 176 -1.43 -15.56 8.01
N LYS A 177 -0.25 -14.99 8.22
CA LYS A 177 0.45 -15.02 9.53
C LYS A 177 -0.29 -14.29 10.64
N VAL A 178 -1.17 -13.34 10.30
CA VAL A 178 -2.05 -12.66 11.26
C VAL A 178 -3.47 -13.27 11.29
N GLY A 179 -3.66 -14.44 10.69
CA GLY A 179 -4.93 -15.14 10.67
C GLY A 179 -6.00 -14.46 9.82
N TYR A 180 -5.61 -13.76 8.75
CA TYR A 180 -6.55 -13.38 7.70
C TYR A 180 -6.59 -14.46 6.62
N GLU A 181 -7.79 -14.75 6.13
CA GLU A 181 -8.00 -15.57 4.94
C GLU A 181 -7.68 -14.76 3.69
N ALA A 182 -6.85 -15.30 2.82
CA ALA A 182 -6.52 -14.71 1.54
C ALA A 182 -6.59 -15.80 0.48
N GLU A 183 -7.58 -15.69 -0.41
CA GLU A 183 -7.86 -16.66 -1.47
C GLU A 183 -7.79 -16.00 -2.84
N VAL A 184 -7.48 -16.82 -3.85
CA VAL A 184 -7.53 -16.36 -5.23
C VAL A 184 -8.98 -16.29 -5.66
N PHE A 185 -9.41 -15.11 -6.10
CA PHE A 185 -10.77 -14.88 -6.53
C PHE A 185 -11.03 -15.45 -7.93
N ALA A 186 -12.15 -16.15 -8.10
CA ALA A 186 -12.55 -16.77 -9.37
C ALA A 186 -13.44 -15.84 -10.22
N SER A 187 -14.05 -14.83 -9.60
CA SER A 187 -14.91 -13.84 -10.24
C SER A 187 -14.51 -12.42 -9.82
N PRO A 188 -14.56 -11.42 -10.72
CA PRO A 188 -14.35 -10.02 -10.36
C PRO A 188 -15.54 -9.40 -9.61
N TYR A 189 -16.67 -10.10 -9.50
CA TYR A 189 -17.91 -9.60 -8.88
C TYR A 189 -18.15 -10.16 -7.47
N GLN A 190 -17.23 -10.98 -6.95
CA GLN A 190 -17.31 -11.45 -5.58
C GLN A 190 -16.80 -10.39 -4.59
N LYS A 191 -17.03 -10.58 -3.29
CA LYS A 191 -16.52 -9.68 -2.25
C LYS A 191 -15.00 -9.56 -2.32
N LEU A 192 -14.51 -8.39 -2.71
CA LEU A 192 -13.09 -8.10 -2.83
C LEU A 192 -12.53 -7.66 -1.47
N THR A 193 -11.39 -8.24 -1.10
CA THR A 193 -10.62 -7.86 0.08
C THR A 193 -9.24 -7.37 -0.35
N PHE A 194 -8.81 -6.25 0.20
CA PHE A 194 -7.48 -5.68 -0.02
C PHE A 194 -6.76 -5.45 1.31
N TYR A 195 -5.43 -5.36 1.23
CA TYR A 195 -4.59 -5.15 2.40
C TYR A 195 -3.60 -4.02 2.15
N GLY A 196 -3.46 -3.15 3.14
CA GLY A 196 -2.36 -2.21 3.27
C GLY A 196 -1.40 -2.66 4.38
N LEU A 197 -0.19 -2.10 4.36
CA LEU A 197 0.83 -2.32 5.37
C LEU A 197 1.28 -0.96 5.91
N LEU A 198 1.26 -0.79 7.21
CA LEU A 198 1.85 0.36 7.88
C LEU A 198 3.03 -0.10 8.73
N LEU A 199 4.24 0.26 8.33
CA LEU A 199 5.45 0.11 9.14
C LEU A 199 5.48 1.21 10.20
N VAL A 200 5.69 0.86 11.48
CA VAL A 200 5.69 1.83 12.60
C VAL A 200 6.82 1.53 13.59
N ASP A 201 7.58 2.55 13.98
CA ASP A 201 8.55 2.48 15.07
C ASP A 201 8.89 3.85 15.68
#